data_AF-A0A211YLS3-F1
#
_entry.id   AF-A0A211YLS3-F1
#
_cell.length_a   1.000
_cell.length_b   1.000
_cell.length_c   1.000
_cell.angle_alpha   90.00
_cell.angle_beta   90.00
_cell.angle_gamma   90.00
#
_symmetry.space_group_name_H-M   'P 1'
#
loop_
_entity.id
_entity.type
_entity.pdbx_description
1 polymer ?
#
loop_
_entity_poly.entity_id
_entity_poly.type
_entity_poly.pdbx_seq_one_letter_code
_entity_poly.pdbx_strand_id
1 'polypeptide(L)'
;MFAGILFAALLAIGFMSIKSSDYKDVSSLKSLDYEAYVTVRGTPVNLAGSSYLLRIGDTVYSMKGFGSYGVAERVDGPPFGNDDSYAVFILEGKDGFRVVALYSANEFKNLYGGSPSVSSRVVVEGRYEPSVHVVIMNTATGKVEEYPLLMVNKILEGCHESYQAPAGRLES
;
A
#
# COMPACT_ATOMS: atom_id res chain seq x y z
N MET A 1 33.27 -40.57 3.35
CA MET A 1 32.19 -40.52 2.34
C MET A 1 30.88 -39.85 2.83
N PHE A 2 30.71 -39.53 4.12
CA PHE A 2 29.46 -38.93 4.64
C PHE A 2 29.38 -37.40 4.60
N ALA A 3 30.53 -36.69 4.58
CA ALA A 3 30.56 -35.22 4.62
C ALA A 3 30.08 -34.54 3.32
N GLY A 4 30.31 -35.16 2.15
CA GLY A 4 29.90 -34.59 0.86
C GLY A 4 28.38 -34.61 0.64
N ILE A 5 27.69 -35.61 1.20
CA ILE A 5 26.23 -35.75 1.10
C ILE A 5 25.54 -34.73 1.99
N LEU A 6 26.07 -34.48 3.20
CA LEU A 6 25.53 -33.47 4.11
C LEU A 6 25.70 -32.05 3.56
N PHE A 7 26.85 -31.76 2.93
CA PHE A 7 27.09 -30.46 2.31
C PHE A 7 26.21 -30.21 1.08
N ALA A 8 25.97 -31.24 0.26
CA ALA A 8 25.04 -31.16 -0.86
C ALA A 8 23.58 -30.98 -0.40
N ALA A 9 23.17 -31.61 0.71
CA ALA A 9 21.84 -31.43 1.29
C ALA A 9 21.62 -30.00 1.82
N LEU A 10 22.63 -29.41 2.48
CA LEU A 10 22.57 -28.03 2.96
C LEU A 10 22.56 -27.00 1.82
N LEU A 11 23.31 -27.25 0.74
CA LEU A 11 23.24 -26.43 -0.46
C LEU A 11 21.89 -26.54 -1.17
N ALA A 12 21.26 -27.72 -1.18
CA ALA A 12 19.93 -27.90 -1.75
C ALA A 12 18.84 -27.19 -0.93
N ILE A 13 18.94 -27.20 0.40
CA ILE A 13 18.05 -26.43 1.28
C ILE A 13 18.29 -24.93 1.09
N GLY A 14 19.56 -24.50 1.02
CA GLY A 14 19.93 -23.12 0.75
C GLY A 14 19.41 -22.62 -0.61
N PHE A 15 19.51 -23.42 -1.67
CA PHE A 15 18.99 -23.06 -3.00
C PHE A 15 17.46 -23.08 -3.08
N MET A 16 16.78 -23.97 -2.34
CA MET A 16 15.32 -23.98 -2.29
C MET A 16 14.74 -22.79 -1.52
N SER A 17 15.43 -22.29 -0.48
CA SER A 17 15.01 -21.06 0.22
C SER A 17 15.19 -19.78 -0.60
N ILE A 18 16.12 -19.76 -1.56
CA ILE A 18 16.38 -18.57 -2.40
C ILE A 18 15.36 -18.44 -3.55
N LYS A 19 14.56 -19.48 -3.83
CA LYS A 19 13.69 -19.53 -5.03
C LYS A 19 12.18 -19.44 -4.80
N SER A 20 11.68 -19.20 -3.58
CA SER A 20 10.21 -19.17 -3.36
C SER A 20 9.66 -18.10 -2.41
N SER A 21 10.38 -17.00 -2.13
CA SER A 21 9.81 -15.92 -1.31
C SER A 21 8.91 -15.00 -2.14
N ASP A 22 7.84 -15.53 -2.73
CA ASP A 22 6.74 -14.68 -3.16
C ASP A 22 6.21 -13.93 -1.93
N TYR A 23 6.10 -12.61 -2.00
CA TYR A 23 5.51 -11.81 -0.92
C TYR A 23 4.12 -12.34 -0.58
N LYS A 24 3.77 -12.33 0.71
CA LYS A 24 2.45 -12.77 1.16
C LYS A 24 1.37 -11.92 0.49
N ASP A 25 0.29 -12.56 0.08
CA ASP A 25 -0.86 -11.84 -0.47
C ASP A 25 -1.60 -11.10 0.65
N VAL A 26 -2.23 -9.96 0.34
CA VAL A 26 -3.11 -9.23 1.27
C VAL A 26 -4.18 -10.13 1.87
N SER A 27 -4.68 -11.14 1.14
CA SER A 27 -5.62 -12.14 1.67
C SER A 27 -5.12 -12.86 2.93
N SER A 28 -3.79 -12.98 3.11
CA SER A 28 -3.23 -13.62 4.32
C SER A 28 -3.50 -12.84 5.61
N LEU A 29 -3.71 -11.53 5.51
CA LEU A 29 -3.98 -10.66 6.66
C LEU A 29 -5.35 -10.93 7.29
N LYS A 30 -6.30 -11.48 6.52
CA LYS A 30 -7.63 -11.87 7.02
C LYS A 30 -7.58 -12.85 8.19
N SER A 31 -6.50 -13.64 8.28
CA SER A 31 -6.28 -14.60 9.36
C SER A 31 -5.54 -14.04 10.58
N LEU A 32 -5.09 -12.78 10.51
CA LEU A 32 -4.39 -12.10 11.60
C LEU A 32 -5.38 -11.22 12.36
N ASP A 33 -5.65 -11.56 13.61
CA ASP A 33 -6.51 -10.80 14.52
C ASP A 33 -5.72 -9.93 15.51
N TYR A 34 -4.40 -9.86 15.32
CA TYR A 34 -3.47 -9.09 16.15
C TYR A 34 -2.59 -8.16 15.31
N GLU A 35 -2.04 -7.13 15.95
CA GLU A 35 -1.11 -6.19 15.34
C GLU A 35 0.19 -6.89 14.92
N ALA A 36 0.61 -6.72 13.67
CA ALA A 36 1.80 -7.40 13.15
C ALA A 36 2.56 -6.55 12.13
N TYR A 37 3.89 -6.64 12.14
CA TYR A 37 4.70 -6.14 11.04
C TYR A 37 4.67 -7.15 9.88
N VAL A 38 4.31 -6.68 8.70
CA VAL A 38 4.03 -7.53 7.53
C VAL A 38 4.62 -6.93 6.26
N THR A 39 5.01 -7.81 5.35
CA THR A 39 5.30 -7.47 3.96
C THR A 39 4.28 -8.16 3.07
N VAL A 40 3.42 -7.38 2.42
CA VAL A 40 2.30 -7.90 1.64
C VAL A 40 2.25 -7.33 0.24
N ARG A 41 1.72 -8.15 -0.66
CA ARG A 41 1.41 -7.83 -2.04
C ARG A 41 -0.10 -7.73 -2.21
N GLY A 42 -0.55 -6.66 -2.88
CA GLY A 42 -1.95 -6.51 -3.27
C GLY A 42 -2.11 -5.82 -4.63
N THR A 43 -3.31 -5.91 -5.18
CA THR A 43 -3.71 -5.15 -6.36
C THR A 43 -4.40 -3.87 -5.90
N PRO A 44 -3.87 -2.68 -6.26
CA PRO A 44 -4.51 -1.44 -5.86
C PRO A 44 -5.83 -1.24 -6.62
N VAL A 45 -6.86 -0.80 -5.90
CA VAL A 45 -8.14 -0.42 -6.50
C VAL A 45 -8.00 0.90 -7.25
N ASN A 46 -8.72 1.04 -8.37
CA ASN A 46 -8.78 2.30 -9.11
C ASN A 46 -9.66 3.32 -8.38
N LEU A 47 -9.05 4.45 -8.01
CA LEU A 47 -9.65 5.58 -7.32
C LEU A 47 -9.81 6.82 -8.23
N ALA A 48 -9.40 6.73 -9.50
CA ALA A 48 -9.35 7.88 -10.41
C ALA A 48 -10.66 8.67 -10.48
N GLY A 49 -10.53 10.01 -10.45
CA GLY A 49 -11.65 10.93 -10.67
C GLY A 49 -12.69 10.95 -9.54
N SER A 50 -12.44 10.25 -8.44
CA SER A 50 -13.34 10.20 -7.29
C SER A 50 -12.80 11.03 -6.12
N SER A 51 -13.72 11.62 -5.37
CA SER A 51 -13.46 12.23 -4.07
C SER A 51 -14.06 11.37 -2.97
N TYR A 52 -13.36 11.32 -1.84
CA TYR A 52 -13.75 10.50 -0.70
C TYR A 52 -13.58 11.27 0.59
N LEU A 53 -14.38 10.90 1.60
CA LEU A 53 -14.07 11.21 2.99
C LEU A 53 -13.56 9.94 3.66
N LEU A 54 -12.45 10.04 4.37
CA LEU A 54 -11.89 8.95 5.16
C LEU A 54 -12.00 9.32 6.63
N ARG A 55 -12.40 8.37 7.47
CA ARG A 55 -12.37 8.51 8.91
C ARG A 55 -11.52 7.41 9.53
N ILE A 56 -10.61 7.79 10.41
CA ILE A 56 -9.75 6.90 11.17
C ILE A 56 -9.84 7.33 12.63
N GLY A 57 -10.50 6.53 13.47
CA GLY A 57 -10.89 6.95 14.81
C GLY A 57 -11.73 8.24 14.76
N ASP A 58 -11.24 9.30 15.41
CA ASP A 58 -11.86 10.63 15.46
C ASP A 58 -11.33 11.61 14.41
N THR A 59 -10.39 11.17 13.57
CA THR A 59 -9.77 12.02 12.54
C THR A 59 -10.48 11.85 11.20
N VAL A 60 -10.76 12.97 10.54
CA VAL A 60 -11.40 13.00 9.21
C VAL A 60 -10.44 13.57 8.18
N TYR A 61 -10.36 12.91 7.04
CA TYR A 61 -9.57 13.31 5.89
C TYR A 61 -10.46 13.49 4.65
N SER A 62 -10.15 14.51 3.86
CA SER A 62 -10.63 14.63 2.49
C SER A 62 -9.60 13.98 1.56
N MET A 63 -10.04 13.04 0.72
CA MET A 63 -9.16 12.33 -0.21
C MET A 63 -9.57 12.55 -1.65
N LYS A 64 -8.57 12.83 -2.49
CA LYS A 64 -8.70 12.85 -3.95
C LYS A 64 -7.98 11.65 -4.56
N GLY A 65 -8.67 10.92 -5.43
CA GLY A 65 -8.12 9.74 -6.11
C GLY A 65 -7.39 10.08 -7.41
N PHE A 66 -6.24 9.43 -7.61
CA PHE A 66 -5.31 9.56 -8.73
C PHE A 66 -4.93 8.16 -9.26
N GLY A 67 -5.73 7.60 -10.17
CA GLY A 67 -5.46 6.26 -10.67
C GLY A 67 -5.54 5.23 -9.54
N SER A 68 -4.44 4.54 -9.27
CA SER A 68 -4.38 3.45 -8.29
C SER A 68 -4.05 3.88 -6.86
N TYR A 69 -4.03 5.18 -6.56
CA TYR A 69 -3.82 5.71 -5.22
C TYR A 69 -4.66 6.96 -4.99
N GLY A 70 -4.75 7.43 -3.75
CA GLY A 70 -5.34 8.72 -3.39
C GLY A 70 -4.39 9.52 -2.51
N VAL A 71 -4.62 10.82 -2.43
CA VAL A 71 -3.97 11.68 -1.43
C VAL A 71 -5.06 12.18 -0.49
N ALA A 72 -4.92 11.83 0.78
CA ALA A 72 -5.80 12.22 1.86
C ALA A 72 -5.15 13.36 2.66
N GLU A 73 -5.90 14.42 2.93
CA GLU A 73 -5.49 15.56 3.75
C GLU A 73 -6.45 15.71 4.92
N ARG A 74 -5.93 15.88 6.14
CA ARG A 74 -6.77 16.03 7.32
C ARG A 74 -7.61 17.29 7.19
N VAL A 75 -8.90 17.15 7.48
CA VAL A 75 -9.86 18.28 7.49
C VAL A 75 -10.48 18.51 8.85
N ASP A 76 -10.52 17.50 9.73
CA ASP A 76 -11.06 17.62 11.08
C ASP A 76 -10.47 16.56 12.03
N GLY A 77 -10.63 16.80 13.34
CA GLY A 77 -10.18 15.90 14.40
C GLY A 77 -8.70 16.00 14.76
N PRO A 78 -8.25 15.28 15.80
CA PRO A 78 -6.84 15.23 16.19
C PRO A 78 -6.00 14.54 15.11
N PRO A 79 -4.67 14.75 15.07
CA PRO A 79 -3.80 13.98 14.17
C PRO A 79 -3.88 12.48 14.43
N PHE A 80 -4.10 11.69 13.39
CA PHE A 80 -3.87 10.25 13.41
C PHE A 80 -2.45 9.99 12.91
N GLY A 81 -1.62 9.35 13.74
CA GLY A 81 -0.19 9.17 13.45
C GLY A 81 0.60 10.48 13.51
N ASN A 82 1.65 10.57 12.70
CA ASN A 82 2.57 11.72 12.70
C ASN A 82 2.36 12.67 11.51
N ASP A 83 1.51 12.31 10.55
CA ASP A 83 1.28 13.11 9.34
C ASP A 83 -0.13 13.69 9.27
N ASP A 84 -0.21 14.89 8.69
CA ASP A 84 -1.47 15.56 8.35
C ASP A 84 -2.02 15.11 6.99
N SER A 85 -1.20 14.39 6.21
CA SER A 85 -1.55 13.93 4.88
C SER A 85 -0.92 12.57 4.56
N TYR A 86 -1.69 11.71 3.90
CA TYR A 86 -1.30 10.35 3.55
C TYR A 86 -1.54 10.07 2.06
N ALA A 87 -0.58 9.38 1.44
CA ALA A 87 -0.84 8.60 0.24
C ALA A 87 -1.58 7.32 0.64
N VAL A 88 -2.74 7.10 0.01
CA VAL A 88 -3.68 6.03 0.37
C VAL A 88 -3.77 5.03 -0.77
N PHE A 89 -3.63 3.76 -0.45
CA PHE A 89 -3.93 2.65 -1.35
C PHE A 89 -5.03 1.80 -0.73
N ILE A 90 -6.04 1.42 -1.51
CA ILE A 90 -6.91 0.30 -1.15
C ILE A 90 -6.33 -0.92 -1.84
N LEU A 91 -5.68 -1.80 -1.08
CA LEU A 91 -5.04 -2.99 -1.62
C LEU A 91 -5.99 -4.18 -1.50
N GLU A 92 -6.25 -4.84 -2.62
CA GLU A 92 -7.08 -6.04 -2.72
C GLU A 92 -6.22 -7.29 -2.86
N GLY A 93 -6.51 -8.30 -2.04
CA GLY A 93 -5.96 -9.65 -2.14
C GLY A 93 -6.75 -10.53 -3.11
N LYS A 94 -6.22 -11.72 -3.42
CA LYS A 94 -6.83 -12.65 -4.40
C LYS A 94 -8.24 -13.12 -4.04
N ASP A 95 -8.57 -13.15 -2.76
CA ASP A 95 -9.90 -13.53 -2.25
C ASP A 95 -10.88 -12.35 -2.15
N GLY A 96 -10.49 -11.16 -2.61
CA GLY A 96 -11.27 -9.93 -2.51
C GLY A 96 -11.18 -9.24 -1.16
N PHE A 97 -10.41 -9.77 -0.19
CA PHE A 97 -10.12 -9.07 1.05
C PHE A 97 -9.34 -7.79 0.76
N ARG A 98 -9.74 -6.69 1.41
CA ARG A 98 -9.15 -5.36 1.19
C ARG A 98 -8.63 -4.77 2.48
N VAL A 99 -7.52 -4.04 2.35
CA VAL A 99 -6.94 -3.24 3.42
C VAL A 99 -6.69 -1.83 2.93
N VAL A 100 -6.75 -0.85 3.84
CA VAL A 100 -6.34 0.51 3.54
C VAL A 100 -4.90 0.69 3.99
N ALA A 101 -4.02 0.89 3.02
CA ALA A 101 -2.60 1.12 3.25
C ALA A 101 -2.32 2.62 3.25
N LEU A 102 -1.83 3.16 4.36
CA LEU A 102 -1.50 4.58 4.53
C LEU A 102 0.01 4.77 4.55
N TYR A 103 0.52 5.65 3.70
CA TYR A 103 1.92 6.03 3.64
C TYR A 103 2.06 7.55 3.74
N SER A 104 3.09 8.09 4.39
CA SER A 104 3.26 9.54 4.52
C SER A 104 3.24 10.20 3.13
N ALA A 105 2.34 11.17 2.91
CA ALA A 105 2.25 11.84 1.60
C ALA A 105 3.53 12.59 1.25
N ASN A 106 4.22 13.12 2.28
CA ASN A 106 5.49 13.82 2.10
C ASN A 106 6.59 12.84 1.65
N GLU A 107 6.76 11.71 2.34
CA GLU A 107 7.73 10.69 1.92
C GLU A 107 7.41 10.14 0.53
N PHE A 108 6.14 9.84 0.27
CA PHE A 108 5.70 9.35 -1.04
C PHE A 108 6.05 10.31 -2.16
N LYS A 109 5.76 11.61 -1.99
CA LYS A 109 6.08 12.64 -2.97
C LYS A 109 7.58 12.83 -3.16
N ASN A 110 8.37 12.72 -2.09
CA ASN A 110 9.82 12.87 -2.16
C ASN A 110 10.48 11.69 -2.89
N LEU A 111 9.93 10.47 -2.75
CA LEU A 111 10.48 9.26 -3.37
C LEU A 111 9.99 9.01 -4.80
N TYR A 112 8.76 9.41 -5.12
CA TYR A 112 8.11 9.04 -6.40
C TYR A 112 7.57 10.24 -7.19
N GLY A 113 7.74 11.46 -6.69
CA GLY A 113 7.25 12.69 -7.31
C GLY A 113 5.77 12.97 -7.07
N GLY A 114 5.24 14.00 -7.73
CA GLY A 114 3.86 14.46 -7.52
C GLY A 114 2.78 13.58 -8.18
N SER A 115 3.13 12.79 -9.20
CA SER A 115 2.19 12.00 -10.00
C SER A 115 2.76 10.63 -10.40
N PRO A 116 3.19 9.79 -9.44
CA PRO A 116 3.86 8.53 -9.76
C PRO A 116 3.02 7.57 -10.59
N SER A 117 3.70 6.75 -11.39
CA SER A 117 3.09 5.61 -12.05
C SER A 117 2.99 4.46 -11.06
N VAL A 118 1.76 4.01 -10.83
CA VAL A 118 1.47 2.87 -9.96
C VAL A 118 1.04 1.69 -10.81
N SER A 119 1.75 0.57 -10.66
CA SER A 119 1.47 -0.66 -11.41
C SER A 119 0.23 -1.38 -10.89
N SER A 120 -0.21 -2.43 -11.59
CA SER A 120 -1.34 -3.29 -11.18
C SER A 120 -1.07 -4.14 -9.93
N ARG A 121 0.13 -4.05 -9.37
CA ARG A 121 0.58 -4.82 -8.20
C ARG A 121 1.53 -3.98 -7.37
N VAL A 122 1.20 -3.78 -6.10
CA VAL A 122 2.04 -3.05 -5.16
C VAL A 122 2.49 -4.00 -4.06
N VAL A 123 3.75 -3.89 -3.67
CA VAL A 123 4.30 -4.58 -2.50
C VAL A 123 4.65 -3.54 -1.46
N VAL A 124 4.06 -3.67 -0.29
CA VAL A 124 4.26 -2.76 0.84
C VAL A 124 4.76 -3.53 2.06
N GLU A 125 5.57 -2.86 2.85
CA GLU A 125 6.00 -3.29 4.16
C GLU A 125 5.47 -2.29 5.18
N GLY A 126 4.90 -2.79 6.28
CA GLY A 126 4.29 -1.94 7.28
C GLY A 126 3.69 -2.68 8.46
N ARG A 127 3.01 -1.94 9.31
CA ARG A 127 2.31 -2.43 10.50
C ARG A 127 0.83 -2.59 10.23
N TYR A 128 0.35 -3.82 10.24
CA TYR A 128 -1.06 -4.17 10.13
C TYR A 128 -1.75 -4.00 11.48
N GLU A 129 -2.85 -3.25 11.50
CA GLU A 129 -3.63 -2.93 12.71
C GLU A 129 -5.09 -3.35 12.50
N PRO A 130 -5.44 -4.64 12.70
CA PRO A 130 -6.77 -5.16 12.39
C PRO A 130 -7.90 -4.55 13.23
N SER A 131 -7.58 -4.03 14.42
CA SER A 131 -8.53 -3.35 15.31
C SER A 131 -8.78 -1.88 14.93
N VAL A 132 -7.97 -1.30 14.05
CA VAL A 132 -8.14 0.06 13.56
C VAL A 132 -8.78 0.00 12.19
N HIS A 133 -9.99 0.53 12.09
CA HIS A 133 -10.75 0.56 10.86
C HIS A 133 -10.72 1.95 10.22
N VAL A 134 -10.55 1.95 8.90
CA VAL A 134 -10.70 3.12 8.06
C VAL A 134 -12.06 3.06 7.39
N VAL A 135 -12.90 4.03 7.68
CA VAL A 135 -14.20 4.20 7.03
C VAL A 135 -14.01 5.11 5.82
N ILE A 136 -14.37 4.65 4.63
CA ILE A 136 -14.26 5.40 3.38
C ILE A 136 -15.66 5.66 2.83
N MET A 137 -16.01 6.92 2.60
CA MET A 137 -17.22 7.34 1.92
C MET A 137 -16.88 7.92 0.55
N ASN A 138 -17.38 7.33 -0.53
CA ASN A 138 -17.33 7.97 -1.85
C ASN A 138 -18.38 9.09 -1.91
N THR A 139 -17.95 10.33 -2.08
CA THR A 139 -18.84 11.50 -1.95
C THR A 139 -19.82 11.65 -3.11
N ALA A 140 -19.53 11.05 -4.26
CA ALA A 140 -20.41 11.10 -5.43
C ALA A 140 -21.57 10.09 -5.34
N THR A 141 -21.30 8.92 -4.77
CA THR A 141 -22.27 7.81 -4.70
C THR A 141 -22.91 7.65 -3.32
N GLY A 142 -22.33 8.25 -2.28
CA GLY A 142 -22.72 8.02 -0.89
C GLY A 142 -22.39 6.62 -0.36
N LYS A 143 -21.68 5.79 -1.15
CA LYS A 143 -21.28 4.45 -0.73
C LYS A 143 -20.25 4.55 0.39
N VAL A 144 -20.51 3.84 1.50
CA VAL A 144 -19.63 3.74 2.65
C VAL A 144 -19.08 2.31 2.73
N GLU A 145 -17.77 2.20 2.91
CA GLU A 145 -17.06 0.94 3.10
C GLU A 145 -16.09 1.06 4.28
N GLU A 146 -15.77 -0.06 4.91
CA GLU A 146 -14.90 -0.11 6.08
C GLU A 146 -13.85 -1.21 5.89
N TYR A 147 -12.59 -0.87 6.15
CA TYR A 147 -11.45 -1.75 5.93
C TYR A 147 -10.45 -1.65 7.08
N PRO A 148 -9.74 -2.72 7.42
CA PRO A 148 -8.67 -2.66 8.41
C PRO A 148 -7.47 -1.87 7.86
N LEU A 149 -6.71 -1.30 8.79
CA LEU A 149 -5.59 -0.42 8.50
C LEU A 149 -4.26 -1.18 8.32
N LEU A 150 -3.45 -0.73 7.38
CA LEU A 150 -2.03 -1.06 7.23
C LEU A 150 -1.22 0.24 7.17
N MET A 151 -0.50 0.55 8.24
CA MET A 151 0.44 1.69 8.26
C MET A 151 1.72 1.30 7.52
N VAL A 152 1.92 1.87 6.34
CA VAL A 152 3.06 1.56 5.47
C VAL A 152 4.29 2.28 5.97
N ASN A 153 5.39 1.54 6.10
CA ASN A 153 6.72 2.08 6.36
C ASN A 153 7.52 2.19 5.06
N LYS A 154 7.31 1.27 4.12
CA LYS A 154 8.07 1.22 2.87
C LYS A 154 7.25 0.62 1.74
N ILE A 155 7.35 1.20 0.56
CA ILE A 155 6.88 0.60 -0.69
C ILE A 155 8.07 -0.09 -1.35
N LEU A 156 8.00 -1.40 -1.52
CA LEU A 156 9.07 -2.21 -2.07
C LEU A 156 8.98 -2.32 -3.58
N GLU A 157 7.76 -2.42 -4.13
CA GLU A 157 7.51 -2.57 -5.56
C GLU A 157 6.20 -1.92 -5.97
N GLY A 158 6.11 -1.57 -7.26
CA GLY A 158 4.87 -1.16 -7.91
C GLY A 158 4.63 0.34 -7.99
N CYS A 159 5.52 1.16 -7.43
CA CYS A 159 5.53 2.62 -7.61
C CYS A 159 6.83 3.04 -8.30
N HIS A 160 6.69 3.86 -9.34
CA HIS A 160 7.81 4.42 -10.09
C HIS A 160 7.56 5.91 -10.32
N GLU A 161 8.62 6.71 -10.32
CA GLU A 161 8.51 8.11 -10.78
C GLU A 161 7.93 8.12 -12.19
N SER A 162 6.88 8.91 -12.41
CA SER A 162 6.37 9.13 -13.76
C SER A 162 7.43 9.86 -14.58
N TYR A 163 7.79 9.33 -15.75
CA TYR A 163 8.70 9.99 -16.68
C TYR A 163 8.26 11.43 -16.94
N GLN A 164 9.05 12.40 -16.49
CA GLN A 164 8.92 13.79 -16.93
C GLN A 164 9.64 13.88 -18.27
N ALA A 165 8.90 14.09 -19.36
CA ALA A 165 9.51 14.41 -20.64
C ALA A 165 10.42 15.64 -20.45
N PRO A 166 11.67 15.63 -20.95
CA PRO A 166 12.52 16.79 -20.85
C PRO A 166 11.80 18.00 -21.45
N ALA A 167 11.78 19.12 -20.72
CA ALA A 167 11.28 20.38 -21.24
C ALA A 167 12.17 20.83 -22.40
N GLY A 168 11.82 20.45 -23.63
CA GLY A 168 12.63 20.76 -24.79
C GLY A 168 12.41 19.83 -25.97
N ARG A 169 11.25 19.90 -26.60
CA ARG A 169 11.16 19.71 -28.05
C ARG A 169 10.32 20.84 -28.61
N LEU A 170 11.00 21.92 -29.00
CA LEU A 170 10.43 22.88 -29.93
C LEU A 170 10.14 22.08 -31.21
N GLU A 171 8.87 22.01 -31.60
CA GLU A 171 8.52 21.58 -32.94
C GLU A 171 9.11 22.59 -33.91
N SER A 172 10.03 22.10 -34.75
CA SER A 172 10.57 22.81 -35.92
C SER A 172 9.64 22.60 -37.10
#